data_AF-A0A1I6E380-F1
#
_entry.id   AF-A0A1I6E380-F1
#
_cell.length_a   1.000
_cell.length_b   1.000
_cell.length_c   1.000
_cell.angle_alpha   90.00
_cell.angle_beta   90.00
_cell.angle_gamma   90.00
#
_symmetry.space_group_name_H-M   'P 1'
#
loop_
_entity.id
_entity.type
_entity.pdbx_description
1 polymer ?
#
loop_
_entity_poly.entity_id
_entity_poly.type
_entity_poly.pdbx_seq_one_letter_code
_entity_poly.pdbx_strand_id
1 'polypeptide(L)'
;MTDGQIKSVDIQIAQADLKTLKDSGYKLCFAKKVNGTYNVVWQSAEKYLHDNTFSWQPLYQLFGSNTFQGNVNVKVATNEVAVGLGDQATLDKDGNLGEASTGGPATGITMINQFGPIHPGLSAYSTDINGNGSTTPIYVGESPIVLGNDLLTPVEAVQVWFEQDVATGTMFSVARSNAVDIDLTSGNSAVRLYSDGKWSTPKSQALYADPATILTIIAGLTAAVIVHDLATKIASKLSGVYKDIQVSVTAADGQSVKIVYSEKPRLTGTRQTQTQLLLLNPATIDQLSEFALEAFAQLGVGYRTLNAMPGR
;
A
#
# COMPACT_ATOMS: atom_id res chain seq x y z
N MET A 1 3.19 -9.91 17.24
CA MET A 1 3.15 -9.62 15.79
C MET A 1 1.74 -9.17 15.50
N THR A 2 1.55 -7.98 14.95
CA THR A 2 0.22 -7.38 14.74
C THR A 2 -0.46 -8.03 13.55
N ASP A 3 -1.27 -9.04 13.85
CA ASP A 3 -2.14 -9.71 12.90
C ASP A 3 -3.17 -8.71 12.33
N GLY A 4 -3.43 -8.77 11.02
CA GLY A 4 -4.44 -7.95 10.33
C GLY A 4 -4.03 -6.54 9.85
N GLN A 5 -2.78 -6.09 9.98
CA GLN A 5 -2.35 -4.81 9.42
C GLN A 5 -2.14 -4.89 7.90
N ILE A 6 -2.73 -3.95 7.15
CA ILE A 6 -2.50 -3.79 5.71
C ILE A 6 -1.03 -3.47 5.48
N LYS A 7 -0.43 -4.18 4.53
CA LYS A 7 0.90 -3.92 3.99
C LYS A 7 0.77 -3.30 2.60
N SER A 8 1.68 -2.41 2.23
CA SER A 8 1.71 -1.84 0.88
C SER A 8 3.11 -1.61 0.34
N VAL A 9 3.26 -1.69 -0.97
CA VAL A 9 4.46 -1.24 -1.68
C VAL A 9 4.05 -0.29 -2.79
N ASP A 10 4.72 0.85 -2.83
CA ASP A 10 4.55 1.85 -3.88
C ASP A 10 5.75 1.76 -4.84
N ILE A 11 5.46 1.42 -6.09
CA ILE A 11 6.45 1.25 -7.15
C ILE A 11 6.38 2.47 -8.07
N GLN A 12 7.44 3.26 -8.01
CA GLN A 12 7.68 4.41 -8.86
C GLN A 12 8.58 4.02 -10.02
N ILE A 13 8.27 4.51 -11.22
CA ILE A 13 9.02 4.17 -12.43
C ILE A 13 9.35 5.46 -13.17
N ALA A 14 10.64 5.78 -13.30
CA ALA A 14 11.08 6.97 -14.01
C ALA A 14 10.51 7.01 -15.43
N GLN A 15 10.18 8.21 -15.94
CA GLN A 15 9.43 8.36 -17.20
C GLN A 15 10.11 7.70 -18.40
N ALA A 16 11.44 7.75 -18.47
CA ALA A 16 12.23 7.13 -19.53
C ALA A 16 12.17 5.59 -19.47
N ASP A 17 12.32 5.01 -18.27
CA ASP A 17 12.19 3.58 -18.05
C ASP A 17 10.76 3.09 -18.30
N LEU A 18 9.75 3.85 -17.84
CA LEU A 18 8.33 3.51 -18.02
C LEU A 18 8.00 3.34 -19.51
N LYS A 19 8.48 4.27 -20.35
CA LYS A 19 8.31 4.17 -21.81
C LYS A 19 8.99 2.91 -22.35
N THR A 20 10.25 2.70 -21.99
CA THR A 20 11.06 1.58 -22.48
C THR A 20 10.46 0.22 -22.12
N LEU A 21 10.04 0.06 -20.86
CA LEU A 21 9.42 -1.15 -20.36
C LEU A 21 8.10 -1.47 -21.07
N LYS A 22 7.24 -0.46 -21.27
CA LYS A 22 5.96 -0.60 -21.97
C LYS A 22 6.13 -0.93 -23.45
N ASP A 23 7.00 -0.21 -24.15
CA ASP A 23 7.27 -0.47 -25.57
C ASP A 23 7.84 -1.89 -25.79
N SER A 24 8.51 -2.43 -24.77
CA SER A 24 9.06 -3.78 -24.77
C SER A 24 8.11 -4.82 -24.16
N GLY A 25 6.87 -4.49 -23.78
CA GLY A 25 5.92 -5.48 -23.26
C GLY A 25 6.27 -6.09 -21.90
N TYR A 26 7.12 -5.44 -21.11
CA TYR A 26 7.41 -5.88 -19.74
C TYR A 26 6.19 -5.65 -18.84
N LYS A 27 5.97 -6.59 -17.92
CA LYS A 27 4.94 -6.53 -16.88
C LYS A 27 5.59 -6.24 -15.53
N LEU A 28 4.89 -5.51 -14.67
CA LEU A 28 5.31 -5.30 -13.28
C LEU A 28 4.87 -6.51 -12.44
N CYS A 29 5.84 -7.20 -11.85
CA CYS A 29 5.64 -8.48 -11.19
C CYS A 29 5.94 -8.41 -9.69
N PHE A 30 5.17 -9.16 -8.91
CA PHE A 30 5.31 -9.30 -7.47
C PHE A 30 5.30 -10.79 -7.09
N ALA A 31 6.09 -11.18 -6.09
CA ALA A 31 6.03 -12.49 -5.44
C ALA A 31 6.15 -12.31 -3.92
N LYS A 32 5.44 -13.10 -3.14
CA LYS A 32 5.53 -13.07 -1.66
C LYS A 32 6.43 -14.19 -1.16
N LYS A 33 7.20 -13.91 -0.12
CA LYS A 33 8.15 -14.86 0.45
C LYS A 33 7.43 -15.85 1.36
N VAL A 34 7.67 -17.13 1.14
CA VAL A 34 7.21 -18.23 2.01
C VAL A 34 8.36 -19.21 2.18
N ASN A 35 8.63 -19.67 3.41
CA ASN A 35 9.75 -20.59 3.69
C ASN A 35 11.11 -20.08 3.18
N GLY A 36 11.31 -18.75 3.21
CA GLY A 36 12.55 -18.11 2.78
C GLY A 36 12.74 -18.03 1.27
N THR A 37 11.79 -18.49 0.45
CA THR A 37 11.88 -18.46 -1.03
C THR A 37 10.71 -17.69 -1.67
N TYR A 38 10.89 -17.34 -2.93
CA TYR A 38 9.86 -16.84 -3.84
C TYR A 38 9.74 -17.83 -4.98
N ASN A 39 8.56 -18.42 -5.19
CA ASN A 39 8.41 -19.42 -6.24
C ASN A 39 7.08 -19.39 -7.00
N VAL A 40 6.23 -18.38 -6.75
CA VAL A 40 5.03 -18.11 -7.53
C VAL A 40 4.91 -16.61 -7.78
N VAL A 41 4.60 -16.23 -9.01
CA VAL A 41 4.27 -14.84 -9.36
C VAL A 41 2.90 -14.52 -8.77
N TRP A 42 2.89 -13.73 -7.70
CA TRP A 42 1.67 -13.35 -6.99
C TRP A 42 0.80 -12.38 -7.79
N GLN A 43 1.43 -11.44 -8.49
CA GLN A 43 0.76 -10.49 -9.37
C GLN A 43 1.64 -10.20 -10.58
N SER A 44 1.03 -10.14 -11.76
CA SER A 44 1.65 -9.67 -13.02
C SER A 44 0.76 -8.63 -13.67
N ALA A 45 1.23 -7.38 -13.76
CA ALA A 45 0.44 -6.27 -14.26
C ALA A 45 1.01 -5.70 -15.56
N GLU A 46 0.16 -5.58 -16.58
CA GLU A 46 0.52 -4.99 -17.88
C GLU A 46 0.30 -3.47 -17.93
N LYS A 47 -0.74 -2.98 -17.24
CA LYS A 47 -1.20 -1.58 -17.32
C LYS A 47 -0.69 -0.70 -16.16
N TYR A 48 0.56 -0.87 -15.75
CA TYR A 48 1.18 -0.04 -14.71
C TYR A 48 1.43 1.40 -15.18
N LEU A 49 1.44 2.33 -14.24
CA LEU A 49 1.65 3.77 -14.42
C LEU A 49 2.99 4.21 -13.82
N HIS A 50 3.19 5.52 -13.69
CA HIS A 50 4.37 6.08 -13.00
C HIS A 50 4.41 5.63 -11.54
N ASP A 51 3.29 5.78 -10.83
CA ASP A 51 3.09 5.30 -9.46
C ASP A 51 2.13 4.11 -9.45
N ASN A 52 2.47 3.07 -8.71
CA ASN A 52 1.70 1.85 -8.63
C ASN A 52 1.70 1.34 -7.19
N THR A 53 0.52 1.27 -6.58
CA THR A 53 0.37 0.76 -5.22
C THR A 53 -0.13 -0.67 -5.27
N PHE A 54 0.66 -1.61 -4.74
CA PHE A 54 0.22 -2.97 -4.48
C PHE A 54 0.10 -3.18 -2.97
N SER A 55 -1.02 -3.71 -2.50
CA SER A 55 -1.24 -3.88 -1.05
C SER A 55 -1.84 -5.23 -0.72
N TRP A 56 -1.69 -5.67 0.52
CA TRP A 56 -2.21 -6.95 0.98
C TRP A 56 -2.49 -6.98 2.46
N GLN A 57 -3.25 -7.99 2.88
CA GLN A 57 -3.49 -8.33 4.27
C GLN A 57 -3.03 -9.78 4.49
N PRO A 58 -2.64 -10.16 5.72
CA PRO A 58 -2.24 -11.54 6.03
C PRO A 58 -3.46 -12.47 6.11
N LEU A 59 -4.28 -12.51 5.05
CA LEU A 59 -5.41 -13.41 4.87
C LEU A 59 -4.98 -14.50 3.90
N TYR A 60 -4.92 -15.73 4.41
CA TYR A 60 -4.35 -16.86 3.69
C TYR A 60 -5.37 -17.96 3.42
N GLN A 61 -5.13 -18.71 2.34
CA GLN A 61 -5.82 -19.96 2.07
C GLN A 61 -4.82 -21.06 1.79
N LEU A 62 -4.96 -22.20 2.49
CA LEU A 62 -4.15 -23.39 2.29
C LEU A 62 -4.75 -24.24 1.17
N PHE A 63 -3.88 -24.80 0.33
CA PHE A 63 -4.27 -25.74 -0.73
C PHE A 63 -3.19 -26.79 -0.98
N GLY A 64 -3.53 -27.84 -1.73
CA GLY A 64 -2.59 -28.80 -2.30
C GLY A 64 -2.52 -28.70 -3.82
N SER A 65 -1.35 -28.92 -4.40
CA SER A 65 -1.14 -29.06 -5.85
C SER A 65 -0.47 -30.39 -6.18
N ASN A 66 -0.78 -30.95 -7.34
CA ASN A 66 -0.20 -32.22 -7.80
C ASN A 66 1.22 -32.05 -8.38
N THR A 67 1.60 -30.84 -8.76
CA THR A 67 2.85 -30.60 -9.49
C THR A 67 3.45 -29.25 -9.11
N PHE A 68 4.77 -29.23 -8.98
CA PHE A 68 5.56 -28.00 -9.10
C PHE A 68 6.37 -28.05 -10.39
N GLN A 69 6.19 -27.06 -11.27
CA GLN A 69 6.96 -26.96 -12.50
C GLN A 69 7.16 -25.49 -12.88
N GLY A 70 8.42 -25.09 -13.07
CA GLY A 70 8.75 -23.73 -13.52
C GLY A 70 8.08 -23.36 -14.83
N ASN A 71 7.67 -22.09 -14.95
CA ASN A 71 6.96 -21.50 -16.08
C ASN A 71 5.56 -22.09 -16.35
N VAL A 72 4.99 -22.82 -15.38
CA VAL A 72 3.62 -23.32 -15.43
C VAL A 72 2.79 -22.61 -14.36
N ASN A 73 1.53 -22.29 -14.69
CA ASN A 73 0.60 -21.74 -13.70
C ASN A 73 0.27 -22.77 -12.62
N VAL A 74 0.20 -22.31 -11.36
CA VAL A 74 -0.28 -23.11 -10.24
C VAL A 74 -1.66 -23.67 -10.58
N LYS A 75 -1.80 -24.99 -10.44
CA LYS A 75 -3.09 -25.67 -10.47
C LYS A 75 -3.40 -26.17 -9.07
N VAL A 76 -4.36 -25.51 -8.43
CA VAL A 76 -4.96 -25.97 -7.18
C VAL A 76 -5.65 -27.31 -7.45
N ALA A 77 -5.30 -28.34 -6.68
CA ALA A 77 -5.80 -29.71 -6.86
C ALA A 77 -6.79 -30.15 -5.76
N THR A 78 -6.80 -29.45 -4.62
CA THR A 78 -7.71 -29.69 -3.50
C THR A 78 -8.79 -28.60 -3.43
N ASN A 79 -9.73 -28.71 -2.50
CA ASN A 79 -10.42 -27.53 -2.00
C ASN A 79 -9.44 -26.58 -1.29
N GLU A 80 -9.81 -25.31 -1.16
CA GLU A 80 -9.04 -24.29 -0.43
C GLU A 80 -9.67 -24.03 0.93
N VAL A 81 -8.86 -23.83 1.96
CA VAL A 81 -9.32 -23.58 3.33
C VAL A 81 -8.69 -22.31 3.87
N ALA A 82 -9.50 -21.40 4.41
CA ALA A 82 -9.02 -20.20 5.07
C ALA A 82 -8.21 -20.56 6.33
N VAL A 83 -7.04 -19.95 6.48
CA VAL A 83 -6.08 -20.25 7.55
C VAL A 83 -5.39 -18.97 8.02
N GLY A 84 -5.06 -18.91 9.31
CA GLY A 84 -4.21 -17.88 9.91
C GLY A 84 -2.87 -18.43 10.40
N LEU A 85 -2.00 -17.55 10.89
CA LEU A 85 -0.77 -17.96 11.55
C LEU A 85 -1.09 -18.70 12.86
N GLY A 86 -0.41 -19.82 13.11
CA GLY A 86 -0.71 -20.72 14.23
C GLY A 86 -1.74 -21.81 13.92
N ASP A 87 -2.38 -21.74 12.75
CA ASP A 87 -3.35 -22.74 12.34
C ASP A 87 -2.68 -23.96 11.68
N GLN A 88 -3.43 -25.05 11.72
CA GLN A 88 -3.17 -26.28 11.01
C GLN A 88 -4.45 -26.79 10.34
N ALA A 89 -4.32 -27.45 9.19
CA ALA A 89 -5.43 -28.16 8.56
C ALA A 89 -4.95 -29.54 8.08
N THR A 90 -5.86 -30.52 8.14
CA THR A 90 -5.56 -31.89 7.70
C THR A 90 -6.07 -32.09 6.28
N LEU A 91 -5.18 -32.51 5.39
CA LEU A 91 -5.53 -33.08 4.09
C LEU A 91 -5.80 -34.57 4.31
N ASP A 92 -7.06 -34.96 4.22
CA ASP A 92 -7.48 -36.33 4.49
C ASP A 92 -7.05 -37.31 3.39
N LYS A 93 -7.24 -38.62 3.65
CA LYS A 93 -6.94 -39.71 2.72
C LYS A 93 -7.69 -39.63 1.38
N ASP A 94 -8.76 -38.84 1.30
CA ASP A 94 -9.60 -38.68 0.11
C ASP A 94 -9.24 -37.40 -0.67
N GLY A 95 -8.26 -36.61 -0.19
CA GLY A 95 -7.75 -35.42 -0.85
C GLY A 95 -8.49 -34.13 -0.48
N ASN A 96 -9.27 -34.13 0.60
CA ASN A 96 -9.99 -32.94 1.07
C ASN A 96 -9.27 -32.29 2.25
N LEU A 97 -9.08 -30.97 2.18
CA LEU A 97 -8.64 -30.19 3.33
C LEU A 97 -9.83 -29.96 4.27
N GLY A 98 -9.70 -30.42 5.51
CA GLY A 98 -10.64 -30.12 6.59
C GLY A 98 -10.52 -28.69 7.08
N GLU A 99 -11.45 -28.28 7.95
CA GLU A 99 -11.42 -26.94 8.56
C GLU A 99 -10.11 -26.67 9.32
N ALA A 100 -9.68 -25.41 9.30
CA ALA A 100 -8.53 -24.97 10.06
C ALA A 100 -8.79 -25.10 11.56
N SER A 101 -7.76 -25.51 12.30
CA SER A 101 -7.77 -25.57 13.76
C SER A 101 -6.47 -24.99 14.30
N THR A 102 -6.52 -24.37 15.48
CA THR A 102 -5.29 -23.88 16.13
C THR A 102 -4.47 -25.05 16.66
N GLY A 103 -3.16 -25.03 16.44
CA GLY A 103 -2.27 -26.10 16.90
C GLY A 103 -0.87 -26.08 16.30
N GLY A 104 -0.67 -25.29 15.23
CA GLY A 104 0.62 -25.07 14.61
C GLY A 104 1.47 -24.00 15.33
N PRO A 105 2.74 -23.82 14.90
CA PRO A 105 3.59 -22.74 15.38
C PRO A 105 3.01 -21.36 15.06
N ALA A 106 3.09 -20.41 15.99
CA ALA A 106 2.53 -19.06 15.85
C ALA A 106 3.06 -18.23 14.67
N THR A 107 4.13 -18.68 14.00
CA THR A 107 4.75 -18.03 12.85
C THR A 107 4.45 -18.73 11.52
N GLY A 108 3.61 -19.76 11.50
CA GLY A 108 3.35 -20.52 10.29
C GLY A 108 1.99 -21.17 10.24
N ILE A 109 1.73 -21.81 9.12
CA ILE A 109 0.51 -22.53 8.77
C ILE A 109 0.93 -23.98 8.49
N THR A 110 0.30 -24.93 9.16
CA THR A 110 0.70 -26.34 9.06
C THR A 110 -0.28 -27.13 8.21
N MET A 111 0.20 -27.78 7.15
CA MET A 111 -0.56 -28.83 6.48
C MET A 111 -0.23 -30.18 7.13
N ILE A 112 -1.24 -30.93 7.55
CA ILE A 112 -1.10 -32.31 8.00
C ILE A 112 -1.60 -33.22 6.87
N ASN A 113 -0.70 -33.88 6.16
CA ASN A 113 -1.02 -34.68 5.00
C ASN A 113 -1.20 -36.17 5.35
N GLN A 114 -2.40 -36.68 5.05
CA GLN A 114 -2.78 -38.09 5.12
C GLN A 114 -3.17 -38.69 3.76
N PHE A 115 -3.08 -37.90 2.68
CA PHE A 115 -3.48 -38.29 1.32
C PHE A 115 -2.43 -39.16 0.62
N GLY A 116 -1.20 -38.67 0.59
CA GLY A 116 -0.14 -39.17 -0.29
C GLY A 116 0.66 -38.00 -0.89
N PRO A 117 1.50 -38.25 -1.91
CA PRO A 117 2.33 -37.22 -2.53
C PRO A 117 1.52 -35.99 -2.98
N ILE A 118 1.79 -34.84 -2.37
CA ILE A 118 1.15 -33.55 -2.70
C ILE A 118 2.13 -32.41 -2.43
N HIS A 119 2.05 -31.33 -3.20
CA HIS A 119 2.78 -30.10 -2.95
C HIS A 119 1.90 -29.14 -2.12
N PRO A 120 2.24 -28.84 -0.86
CA PRO A 120 1.51 -27.86 -0.06
C PRO A 120 1.65 -26.47 -0.69
N GLY A 121 0.56 -25.72 -0.77
CA GLY A 121 0.54 -24.40 -1.37
C GLY A 121 -0.23 -23.41 -0.53
N LEU A 122 0.09 -22.13 -0.72
CA LEU A 122 -0.54 -21.04 0.00
C LEU A 122 -0.98 -19.97 -0.98
N SER A 123 -2.22 -19.51 -0.85
CA SER A 123 -2.76 -18.34 -1.51
C SER A 123 -2.87 -17.19 -0.51
N ALA A 124 -2.76 -15.96 -0.98
CA ALA A 124 -2.94 -14.77 -0.15
C ALA A 124 -3.77 -13.71 -0.84
N TYR A 125 -4.57 -12.99 -0.04
CA TYR A 125 -5.34 -11.85 -0.51
C TYR A 125 -4.44 -10.64 -0.79
N SER A 126 -4.64 -10.01 -1.93
CA SER A 126 -4.01 -8.74 -2.29
C SER A 126 -5.00 -7.80 -2.99
N THR A 127 -4.68 -6.53 -3.00
CA THR A 127 -5.28 -5.51 -3.86
C THR A 127 -4.24 -5.10 -4.90
N ASP A 128 -4.58 -5.33 -6.16
CA ASP A 128 -3.71 -5.05 -7.30
C ASP A 128 -3.50 -3.54 -7.52
N ILE A 129 -2.62 -3.21 -8.46
CA ILE A 129 -2.29 -1.82 -8.81
C ILE A 129 -3.47 -1.00 -9.39
N ASN A 130 -4.58 -1.67 -9.73
CA ASN A 130 -5.80 -1.03 -10.21
C ASN A 130 -6.86 -0.91 -9.09
N GLY A 131 -6.56 -1.36 -7.87
CA GLY A 131 -7.48 -1.34 -6.75
C GLY A 131 -8.39 -2.58 -6.65
N ASN A 132 -8.15 -3.64 -7.43
CA ASN A 132 -8.97 -4.85 -7.41
C ASN A 132 -8.46 -5.86 -6.37
N GLY A 133 -9.33 -6.31 -5.48
CA GLY A 133 -9.05 -7.37 -4.51
C GLY A 133 -9.12 -8.77 -5.12
N SER A 134 -8.14 -9.63 -4.84
CA SER A 134 -8.18 -11.05 -5.21
C SER A 134 -7.31 -11.91 -4.30
N THR A 135 -7.66 -13.19 -4.16
CA THR A 135 -6.82 -14.20 -3.49
C THR A 135 -6.19 -15.08 -4.54
N THR A 136 -4.86 -15.07 -4.61
CA THR A 136 -4.10 -15.80 -5.63
C THR A 136 -2.94 -16.58 -4.99
N PRO A 137 -2.47 -17.67 -5.62
CA PRO A 137 -1.33 -18.44 -5.14
C PRO A 137 -0.07 -17.58 -4.96
N ILE A 138 0.59 -17.75 -3.82
CA ILE A 138 1.89 -17.12 -3.48
C ILE A 138 3.02 -18.11 -3.32
N TYR A 139 2.70 -19.39 -3.13
CA TYR A 139 3.68 -20.44 -2.90
C TYR A 139 3.14 -21.81 -3.24
N VAL A 140 4.02 -22.68 -3.73
CA VAL A 140 3.83 -24.13 -3.83
C VAL A 140 5.15 -24.81 -3.43
N GLY A 141 5.12 -25.78 -2.52
CA GLY A 141 6.33 -26.51 -2.14
C GLY A 141 6.99 -27.16 -3.35
N GLU A 142 8.30 -26.99 -3.55
CA GLU A 142 8.96 -27.53 -4.75
C GLU A 142 9.03 -29.06 -4.73
N SER A 143 9.15 -29.64 -3.54
CA SER A 143 9.09 -31.08 -3.31
C SER A 143 7.74 -31.46 -2.70
N PRO A 144 7.12 -32.57 -3.14
CA PRO A 144 5.90 -33.04 -2.52
C PRO A 144 6.20 -33.65 -1.15
N ILE A 145 5.26 -33.50 -0.22
CA ILE A 145 5.22 -34.30 1.00
C ILE A 145 4.38 -35.56 0.76
N VAL A 146 4.81 -36.71 1.27
CA VAL A 146 4.10 -37.99 1.07
C VAL A 146 3.08 -38.23 2.18
N LEU A 147 3.52 -38.27 3.42
CA LEU A 147 2.70 -38.31 4.63
C LEU A 147 3.43 -37.53 5.71
N GLY A 148 2.70 -36.89 6.62
CA GLY A 148 3.28 -36.13 7.73
C GLY A 148 2.84 -34.69 7.73
N ASN A 149 3.68 -33.77 8.20
CA ASN A 149 3.37 -32.35 8.23
C ASN A 149 4.36 -31.54 7.38
N ASP A 150 3.87 -30.41 6.87
CA ASP A 150 4.71 -29.36 6.31
C ASP A 150 4.31 -28.02 6.93
N LEU A 151 5.31 -27.20 7.23
CA LEU A 151 5.14 -25.89 7.84
C LEU A 151 5.42 -24.81 6.80
N LEU A 152 4.39 -24.02 6.51
CA LEU A 152 4.47 -22.87 5.63
C LEU A 152 4.64 -21.60 6.46
N THR A 153 5.73 -20.87 6.27
CA THR A 153 6.07 -19.65 7.01
C THR A 153 6.02 -18.46 6.04
N PRO A 154 4.84 -17.85 5.81
CA PRO A 154 4.78 -16.63 5.03
C PRO A 154 5.48 -15.50 5.77
N VAL A 155 6.26 -14.72 5.04
CA VAL A 155 6.95 -13.54 5.55
C VAL A 155 6.33 -12.31 4.91
N GLU A 156 6.28 -11.20 5.64
CA GLU A 156 5.84 -9.91 5.11
C GLU A 156 6.93 -9.27 4.24
N ALA A 157 7.44 -10.02 3.27
CA ALA A 157 8.43 -9.59 2.31
C ALA A 157 7.99 -9.95 0.89
N VAL A 158 8.19 -9.02 -0.05
CA VAL A 158 7.85 -9.19 -1.46
C VAL A 158 9.07 -8.96 -2.35
N GLN A 159 9.18 -9.75 -3.42
CA GLN A 159 10.11 -9.51 -4.51
C GLN A 159 9.38 -8.79 -5.62
N VAL A 160 10.00 -7.74 -6.18
CA VAL A 160 9.44 -6.92 -7.27
C VAL A 160 10.41 -6.87 -8.44
N TRP A 161 9.91 -7.07 -9.66
CA TRP A 161 10.72 -7.04 -10.87
C TRP A 161 9.87 -6.75 -12.11
N PHE A 162 10.55 -6.62 -13.26
CA PHE A 162 9.89 -6.51 -14.57
C PHE A 162 10.21 -7.75 -15.41
N GLU A 163 9.19 -8.35 -16.03
CA GLU A 163 9.36 -9.53 -16.89
C GLU A 163 8.32 -9.58 -18.03
N GLN A 164 8.72 -10.10 -19.19
CA GLN A 164 7.84 -10.32 -20.34
C GLN A 164 7.17 -11.70 -20.24
N ASP A 165 6.01 -11.87 -20.89
CA ASP A 165 5.38 -13.18 -21.10
C ASP A 165 5.07 -14.00 -19.82
N VAL A 166 4.94 -13.34 -18.67
CA VAL A 166 4.64 -13.97 -17.39
C VAL A 166 3.23 -13.62 -16.89
N ALA A 167 2.58 -14.58 -16.23
CA ALA A 167 1.22 -14.42 -15.69
C ALA A 167 1.19 -14.60 -14.16
N THR A 168 0.20 -13.98 -13.50
CA THR A 168 -0.14 -14.28 -12.11
C THR A 168 -0.39 -15.78 -11.94
N GLY A 169 0.22 -16.40 -10.93
CA GLY A 169 0.19 -17.83 -10.67
C GLY A 169 1.35 -18.61 -11.29
N THR A 170 2.23 -17.98 -12.08
CA THR A 170 3.34 -18.72 -12.72
C THR A 170 4.37 -19.16 -11.69
N MET A 171 4.67 -20.46 -11.64
CA MET A 171 5.70 -21.03 -10.76
C MET A 171 7.10 -20.80 -11.30
N PHE A 172 8.09 -20.65 -10.43
CA PHE A 172 9.50 -20.52 -10.80
C PHE A 172 10.44 -20.95 -9.65
N SER A 173 11.63 -21.42 -9.98
CA SER A 173 12.65 -21.84 -8.99
C SER A 173 14.00 -21.15 -9.19
N VAL A 174 14.09 -20.26 -10.18
CA VAL A 174 15.31 -19.50 -10.49
C VAL A 174 15.16 -18.04 -10.11
N ALA A 175 16.25 -17.41 -9.69
CA ALA A 175 16.27 -16.00 -9.37
C ALA A 175 15.82 -15.15 -10.57
N ARG A 176 15.01 -14.12 -10.30
CA ARG A 176 14.55 -13.18 -11.31
C ARG A 176 15.60 -12.09 -11.53
N SER A 177 15.88 -11.78 -12.79
CA SER A 177 16.86 -10.75 -13.17
C SER A 177 16.43 -9.38 -12.69
N ASN A 178 17.37 -8.61 -12.12
CA ASN A 178 17.15 -7.24 -11.67
C ASN A 178 15.90 -7.09 -10.76
N ALA A 179 15.70 -8.02 -9.84
CA ALA A 179 14.64 -7.93 -8.85
C ALA A 179 15.07 -7.12 -7.61
N VAL A 180 14.12 -6.55 -6.88
CA VAL A 180 14.32 -5.95 -5.56
C VAL A 180 13.49 -6.69 -4.52
N ASP A 181 14.13 -7.09 -3.43
CA ASP A 181 13.44 -7.60 -2.25
C ASP A 181 13.05 -6.44 -1.32
N ILE A 182 11.79 -6.42 -0.88
CA ILE A 182 11.21 -5.42 0.01
C ILE A 182 10.68 -6.15 1.25
N ASP A 183 11.38 -5.99 2.37
CA ASP A 183 10.99 -6.58 3.66
C ASP A 183 10.17 -5.59 4.49
N LEU A 184 8.92 -5.96 4.77
CA LEU A 184 7.94 -5.26 5.61
C LEU A 184 7.59 -6.09 6.87
N THR A 185 8.49 -6.95 7.33
CA THR A 185 8.32 -7.69 8.60
C THR A 185 8.21 -6.73 9.79
N SER A 186 8.98 -5.64 9.78
CA SER A 186 8.96 -4.59 10.82
C SER A 186 8.23 -3.29 10.41
N GLY A 187 7.88 -3.14 9.12
CA GLY A 187 7.20 -1.97 8.56
C GLY A 187 5.83 -2.31 7.98
N ASN A 188 5.05 -1.32 7.58
CA ASN A 188 3.76 -1.55 6.91
C ASN A 188 3.72 -1.03 5.47
N SER A 189 4.67 -0.20 5.09
CA SER A 189 4.77 0.30 3.72
C SER A 189 6.22 0.52 3.32
N ALA A 190 6.48 0.48 2.01
CA ALA A 190 7.75 0.90 1.44
C ALA A 190 7.55 1.48 0.04
N VAL A 191 8.45 2.38 -0.34
CA VAL A 191 8.53 2.92 -1.70
C VAL A 191 9.78 2.39 -2.39
N ARG A 192 9.69 2.07 -3.67
CA ARG A 192 10.83 1.78 -4.54
C ARG A 192 10.73 2.58 -5.83
N LEU A 193 11.87 3.10 -6.29
CA LEU A 193 12.03 3.77 -7.57
C LEU A 193 12.85 2.90 -8.50
N TYR A 194 12.31 2.62 -9.67
CA TYR A 194 13.02 2.07 -10.81
C TYR A 194 13.45 3.22 -11.73
N SER A 195 14.75 3.47 -11.82
CA SER A 195 15.34 4.53 -12.66
C SER A 195 16.66 4.04 -13.26
N ASP A 196 16.89 4.35 -14.53
CA ASP A 196 18.10 3.99 -15.27
C ASP A 196 18.40 2.49 -15.18
N GLY A 197 17.35 1.67 -15.31
CA GLY A 197 17.43 0.22 -15.19
C GLY A 197 17.79 -0.31 -13.79
N LYS A 198 17.72 0.50 -12.73
CA LYS A 198 18.13 0.11 -11.37
C LYS A 198 17.05 0.39 -10.34
N TRP A 199 16.94 -0.51 -9.38
CA TRP A 199 16.15 -0.26 -8.18
C TRP A 199 16.92 0.61 -7.20
N SER A 200 16.22 1.60 -6.67
CA SER A 200 16.63 2.31 -5.48
C SER A 200 15.47 2.32 -4.50
N THR A 201 15.78 2.23 -3.21
CA THR A 201 14.91 2.93 -2.27
C THR A 201 15.16 4.39 -2.62
N PRO A 202 14.15 5.15 -3.11
CA PRO A 202 14.31 6.58 -3.16
C PRO A 202 14.84 6.93 -1.80
N LYS A 203 16.00 7.60 -1.72
CA LYS A 203 16.40 8.15 -0.44
C LYS A 203 15.13 8.80 0.07
N SER A 204 14.89 8.75 1.37
CA SER A 204 14.29 9.96 1.90
C SER A 204 15.25 11.06 1.42
N GLN A 205 14.95 11.68 0.28
CA GLN A 205 14.98 13.12 0.21
C GLN A 205 14.40 13.47 1.55
N ALA A 206 15.23 14.08 2.40
CA ALA A 206 14.73 14.73 3.57
C ALA A 206 13.53 15.53 3.07
N LEU A 207 12.32 15.01 3.25
CA LEU A 207 11.13 15.75 2.94
C LEU A 207 10.96 16.64 4.16
N TYR A 208 11.80 17.68 4.21
CA TYR A 208 11.19 18.98 4.00
C TYR A 208 10.49 18.92 2.63
N ALA A 209 9.35 18.22 2.58
CA ALA A 209 8.33 18.58 1.63
C ALA A 209 8.03 20.01 2.07
N ASP A 210 8.33 20.96 1.20
CA ASP A 210 7.59 22.21 1.28
C ASP A 210 6.11 21.77 1.39
N PRO A 211 5.44 22.07 2.52
CA PRO A 211 4.13 21.49 2.77
C PRO A 211 3.22 21.88 1.61
N ALA A 212 2.61 20.87 0.96
CA ALA A 212 1.80 21.09 -0.23
C ALA A 212 0.73 22.13 0.11
N THR A 213 0.77 23.27 -0.58
CA THR A 213 -0.23 24.32 -0.38
C THR A 213 -1.53 23.80 -0.95
N ILE A 214 -2.59 23.85 -0.14
CA ILE A 214 -3.92 23.35 -0.49
C ILE A 214 -4.79 24.49 -0.95
N LEU A 215 -4.77 25.56 -0.15
CA LEU A 215 -5.58 26.74 -0.36
C LEU A 215 -4.84 27.95 0.19
N THR A 216 -4.77 28.99 -0.63
CA THR A 216 -4.37 30.32 -0.20
C THR A 216 -5.59 31.23 -0.21
N ILE A 217 -5.94 31.81 0.93
CA ILE A 217 -6.95 32.86 1.03
C ILE A 217 -6.23 34.19 1.23
N ILE A 218 -6.54 35.16 0.39
CA ILE A 218 -6.17 36.56 0.60
C ILE A 218 -7.44 37.33 0.91
N ALA A 219 -7.52 37.90 2.11
CA ALA A 219 -8.69 38.64 2.57
C ALA A 219 -8.30 40.05 3.02
N GLY A 220 -9.04 41.05 2.52
CA GLY A 220 -9.04 42.41 3.05
C GLY A 220 -10.15 42.52 4.10
N LEU A 221 -9.81 42.84 5.33
CA LEU A 221 -10.71 42.86 6.48
C LEU A 221 -11.29 44.26 6.74
N THR A 222 -12.41 44.33 7.46
CA THR A 222 -13.00 45.61 7.86
C THR A 222 -12.32 46.24 9.06
N ALA A 223 -11.51 45.47 9.80
CA ALA A 223 -10.72 45.89 10.96
C ALA A 223 -9.46 45.02 11.09
N ALA A 224 -8.47 45.51 11.85
CA ALA A 224 -7.26 44.75 12.16
C ALA A 224 -7.58 43.55 13.08
N VAL A 225 -6.83 42.46 12.90
CA VAL A 225 -6.93 41.24 13.72
C VAL A 225 -5.57 40.86 14.28
N ILE A 226 -5.57 40.21 15.44
CA ILE A 226 -4.38 39.55 15.97
C ILE A 226 -4.19 38.24 15.20
N VAL A 227 -3.12 38.15 14.43
CA VAL A 227 -2.79 37.00 13.56
C VAL A 227 -2.78 35.68 14.34
N HIS A 228 -2.26 35.70 15.58
CA HIS A 228 -2.22 34.53 16.46
C HIS A 228 -3.61 34.02 16.86
N ASP A 229 -4.54 34.92 17.19
CA ASP A 229 -5.90 34.56 17.59
C ASP A 229 -6.70 34.01 16.41
N LEU A 230 -6.52 34.61 15.23
CA LEU A 230 -7.10 34.12 13.99
C LEU A 230 -6.58 32.72 13.65
N ALA A 231 -5.26 32.50 13.69
CA ALA A 231 -4.65 31.19 13.45
C ALA A 231 -5.16 30.14 14.45
N THR A 232 -5.30 30.49 15.72
CA THR A 232 -5.78 29.58 16.78
C THR A 232 -7.25 29.18 16.57
N LYS A 233 -8.12 30.12 16.21
CA LYS A 233 -9.54 29.84 15.92
C LYS A 233 -9.68 28.89 14.73
N ILE A 234 -8.93 29.14 13.65
CA ILE A 234 -8.93 28.27 12.47
C ILE A 234 -8.37 26.88 12.83
N ALA A 235 -7.24 26.81 13.53
CA ALA A 235 -6.60 25.55 13.90
C ALA A 235 -7.52 24.66 14.77
N SER A 236 -8.35 25.25 15.62
CA SER A 236 -9.33 24.51 16.45
C SER A 236 -10.36 23.73 15.62
N LYS A 237 -10.68 24.22 14.42
CA LYS A 237 -11.65 23.63 13.48
C LYS A 237 -11.04 22.55 12.60
N LEU A 238 -9.72 22.49 12.49
CA LEU A 238 -9.00 21.44 11.77
C LEU A 238 -8.88 20.12 12.56
N SER A 239 -9.65 19.93 13.63
CA SER A 239 -9.66 18.68 14.38
C SER A 239 -10.37 17.54 13.60
N GLY A 240 -10.08 16.28 13.96
CA GLY A 240 -10.72 15.11 13.30
C GLY A 240 -10.15 14.79 11.92
N VAL A 241 -10.98 14.84 10.88
CA VAL A 241 -10.63 14.45 9.49
C VAL A 241 -9.51 15.34 8.91
N TYR A 242 -9.44 16.60 9.32
CA TYR A 242 -8.45 17.57 8.85
C TYR A 242 -7.20 17.69 9.74
N LYS A 243 -7.01 16.77 10.69
CA LYS A 243 -5.91 16.83 11.68
C LYS A 243 -4.50 16.86 11.07
N ASP A 244 -4.39 16.47 9.81
CA ASP A 244 -3.15 16.40 9.04
C ASP A 244 -2.93 17.64 8.15
N ILE A 245 -3.84 18.62 8.20
CA ILE A 245 -3.67 19.98 7.65
C ILE A 245 -3.15 20.91 8.75
N GLN A 246 -2.26 21.83 8.38
CA GLN A 246 -1.84 22.97 9.19
C GLN A 246 -2.24 24.29 8.53
N VAL A 247 -2.36 25.34 9.34
CA VAL A 247 -2.67 26.70 8.89
C VAL A 247 -1.54 27.66 9.27
N SER A 248 -1.16 28.53 8.33
CA SER A 248 -0.28 29.67 8.57
C SER A 248 -1.00 30.95 8.19
N VAL A 249 -0.89 31.99 9.03
CA VAL A 249 -1.51 33.29 8.81
C VAL A 249 -0.43 34.35 8.84
N THR A 250 -0.41 35.23 7.84
CA THR A 250 0.53 36.35 7.74
C THR A 250 -0.24 37.64 7.47
N ALA A 251 0.18 38.73 8.11
CA ALA A 251 -0.36 40.07 7.83
C ALA A 251 0.44 40.72 6.69
N ALA A 252 -0.26 41.38 5.77
CA ALA A 252 0.38 42.11 4.66
C ALA A 252 0.47 43.62 4.92
N ASP A 253 -0.57 44.23 5.50
CA ASP A 253 -0.69 45.69 5.68
C ASP A 253 -1.59 46.11 6.87
N GLY A 254 -1.81 45.22 7.85
CA GLY A 254 -2.57 45.48 9.08
C GLY A 254 -4.09 45.34 8.96
N GLN A 255 -4.65 45.36 7.75
CA GLN A 255 -6.05 45.01 7.47
C GLN A 255 -6.19 43.91 6.43
N SER A 256 -5.11 43.46 5.81
CA SER A 256 -5.09 42.30 4.93
C SER A 256 -4.33 41.14 5.54
N VAL A 257 -4.89 39.94 5.39
CA VAL A 257 -4.28 38.68 5.83
C VAL A 257 -4.16 37.71 4.67
N LYS A 258 -3.07 36.96 4.67
CA LYS A 258 -2.87 35.78 3.84
C LYS A 258 -2.93 34.54 4.73
N ILE A 259 -3.90 33.68 4.49
CA ILE A 259 -4.11 32.40 5.17
C ILE A 259 -3.68 31.29 4.20
N VAL A 260 -2.78 30.43 4.64
CA VAL A 260 -2.27 29.29 3.87
C VAL A 260 -2.60 28.02 4.61
N TYR A 261 -3.44 27.18 4.01
CA TYR A 261 -3.64 25.80 4.44
C TYR A 261 -2.65 24.91 3.69
N SER A 262 -1.93 24.08 4.43
CA SER A 262 -0.94 23.16 3.86
C SER A 262 -0.91 21.84 4.61
N GLU A 263 -0.39 20.80 3.99
CA GLU A 263 -0.15 19.53 4.66
C GLU A 263 0.79 19.72 5.88
N LYS A 264 0.59 18.94 6.95
CA LYS A 264 1.57 18.92 8.05
C LYS A 264 2.92 18.40 7.55
N PRO A 265 4.04 19.00 7.99
CA PRO A 265 5.36 18.49 7.65
C PRO A 265 5.52 17.05 8.10
N ARG A 266 6.25 16.25 7.29
CA ARG A 266 6.64 14.86 7.62
C ARG A 266 5.47 13.88 7.70
N LEU A 267 4.33 14.18 7.07
CA LEU A 267 3.35 13.14 6.75
C LEU A 267 3.99 12.11 5.83
N THR A 268 3.79 10.83 6.13
CA THR A 268 4.35 9.71 5.36
C THR A 268 3.36 8.55 5.30
N GLY A 269 3.52 7.71 4.29
CA GLY A 269 2.71 6.49 4.10
C GLY A 269 1.21 6.78 4.02
N THR A 270 0.39 5.90 4.59
CA THR A 270 -1.08 5.93 4.49
C THR A 270 -1.70 7.26 4.92
N ARG A 271 -1.10 7.97 5.90
CA ARG A 271 -1.60 9.27 6.35
C ARG A 271 -1.39 10.36 5.30
N GLN A 272 -0.27 10.34 4.59
CA GLN A 272 -0.02 11.25 3.48
C GLN A 272 -0.99 10.97 2.34
N THR A 273 -1.15 9.72 1.92
CA THR A 273 -2.08 9.33 0.84
C THR A 273 -3.53 9.68 1.17
N GLN A 274 -3.99 9.41 2.40
CA GLN A 274 -5.34 9.78 2.84
C GLN A 274 -5.55 11.30 2.88
N THR A 275 -4.52 12.03 3.33
CA THR A 275 -4.56 13.50 3.29
C THR A 275 -4.65 13.95 1.84
N GLN A 276 -3.79 13.48 0.94
CA GLN A 276 -3.83 13.84 -0.48
C GLN A 276 -5.19 13.52 -1.15
N LEU A 277 -5.79 12.36 -0.88
CA LEU A 277 -7.12 12.02 -1.39
C LEU A 277 -8.22 12.94 -0.86
N LEU A 278 -8.16 13.31 0.42
CA LEU A 278 -9.05 14.33 0.99
C LEU A 278 -8.86 15.68 0.29
N LEU A 279 -7.62 16.05 -0.02
CA LEU A 279 -7.29 17.32 -0.69
C LEU A 279 -7.71 17.37 -2.16
N LEU A 280 -7.92 16.23 -2.81
CA LEU A 280 -8.47 16.15 -4.17
C LEU A 280 -10.00 16.35 -4.20
N ASN A 281 -10.68 16.40 -3.05
CA ASN A 281 -12.12 16.60 -2.98
C ASN A 281 -12.48 18.10 -3.04
N PRO A 282 -13.26 18.57 -4.03
CA PRO A 282 -13.68 19.97 -4.12
C PRO A 282 -14.41 20.48 -2.86
N ALA A 283 -15.17 19.62 -2.18
CA ALA A 283 -15.88 19.98 -0.95
C ALA A 283 -14.92 20.34 0.20
N THR A 284 -13.67 19.88 0.16
CA THR A 284 -12.64 20.24 1.14
C THR A 284 -12.22 21.71 1.00
N ILE A 285 -12.12 22.24 -0.22
CA ILE A 285 -11.78 23.66 -0.43
C ILE A 285 -12.89 24.57 0.10
N ASP A 286 -14.16 24.18 -0.11
CA ASP A 286 -15.32 24.91 0.41
C ASP A 286 -15.33 24.93 1.94
N GLN A 287 -15.10 23.78 2.58
CA GLN A 287 -15.05 23.67 4.05
C GLN A 287 -13.87 24.44 4.67
N LEU A 288 -12.68 24.40 4.06
CA LEU A 288 -11.54 25.19 4.54
C LEU A 288 -11.77 26.71 4.41
N SER A 289 -12.52 27.13 3.40
CA SER A 289 -12.95 28.52 3.24
C SER A 289 -13.97 28.93 4.31
N GLU A 290 -14.92 28.05 4.62
CA GLU A 290 -15.90 28.26 5.68
C GLU A 290 -15.24 28.41 7.07
N PHE A 291 -14.22 27.61 7.37
CA PHE A 291 -13.45 27.76 8.62
C PHE A 291 -12.81 29.14 8.79
N ALA A 292 -12.31 29.74 7.69
CA ALA A 292 -11.76 31.10 7.73
C ALA A 292 -12.86 32.15 7.97
N LEU A 293 -14.02 32.01 7.30
CA LEU A 293 -15.16 32.89 7.47
C LEU A 293 -15.72 32.86 8.89
N GLU A 294 -15.89 31.67 9.47
CA GLU A 294 -16.31 31.51 10.86
C GLU A 294 -15.31 32.16 11.83
N ALA A 295 -14.01 32.01 11.58
CA ALA A 295 -12.98 32.59 12.44
C ALA A 295 -13.02 34.14 12.41
N PHE A 296 -13.29 34.75 11.25
CA PHE A 296 -13.51 36.20 11.15
C PHE A 296 -14.74 36.63 11.95
N ALA A 297 -15.85 35.93 11.81
CA ALA A 297 -17.09 36.22 12.56
C ALA A 297 -16.87 36.10 14.07
N GLN A 298 -16.15 35.07 14.53
CA GLN A 298 -15.81 34.88 15.95
C GLN A 298 -14.82 35.90 16.51
N LEU A 299 -14.16 36.67 15.65
CA LEU A 299 -13.32 37.82 16.04
C LEU A 299 -14.08 39.15 15.92
N GLY A 300 -15.34 39.12 15.48
CA GLY A 300 -16.15 40.33 15.27
C GLY A 300 -15.67 41.16 14.07
N VAL A 301 -15.00 40.55 13.10
CA VAL A 301 -14.42 41.24 11.94
C VAL A 301 -15.07 40.74 10.65
N GLY A 302 -15.41 41.67 9.75
CA GLY A 302 -15.93 41.37 8.42
C GLY A 302 -14.81 41.40 7.37
N TYR A 303 -15.15 41.08 6.12
CA TYR A 303 -14.23 41.17 4.98
C TYR A 303 -14.82 42.05 3.88
N ARG A 304 -13.95 42.80 3.20
CA ARG A 304 -14.25 43.61 2.00
C ARG A 304 -13.94 42.85 0.72
N THR A 305 -12.92 42.02 0.76
CA THR A 305 -12.48 41.15 -0.33
C THR A 305 -12.08 39.79 0.24
N LEU A 306 -12.37 38.73 -0.50
CA LEU A 306 -11.96 37.38 -0.16
C LEU A 306 -11.67 36.61 -1.45
N ASN A 307 -10.41 36.29 -1.67
CA ASN A 307 -9.96 35.54 -2.83
C ASN A 307 -9.39 34.21 -2.35
N ALA A 308 -10.08 33.12 -2.66
CA ALA A 308 -9.63 31.76 -2.40
C ALA A 308 -8.98 31.19 -3.67
N MET A 309 -7.71 30.83 -3.60
CA MET A 309 -6.94 30.25 -4.69
C MET A 309 -6.49 28.85 -4.28
N PRO A 310 -6.95 27.79 -4.97
CA PRO A 310 -6.42 26.45 -4.77
C PRO A 310 -4.90 26.45 -4.97
N GLY A 311 -4.18 25.70 -4.15
CA GLY A 311 -2.75 25.50 -4.33
C GLY A 311 -2.46 24.65 -5.57
N ARG A 312 -1.24 24.78 -6.11
CA ARG A 312 -0.74 23.99 -7.24
C ARG A 312 0.05 22.80 -6.75
#